data_AF-A0A7J5ZJK0-F1
#
_entry.id   AF-A0A7J5ZJK0-F1
#
_cell.length_a   1.000
_cell.length_b   1.000
_cell.length_c   1.000
_cell.angle_alpha   90.00
_cell.angle_beta   90.00
_cell.angle_gamma   90.00
#
_symmetry.space_group_name_H-M   'P 1'
#
loop_
_entity.id
_entity.type
_entity.pdbx_description
1 polymer ?
#
loop_
_entity_poly.entity_id
_entity_poly.type
_entity_poly.pdbx_seq_one_letter_code
_entity_poly.pdbx_strand_id
1 'polypeptide(L)'
;MQLKLEDSQGPVLMTTVAMPVFSTKNETKNKGILLGVVGTDVPVSELLKTIPKYKLGIHGYAFAITNNGYILTHPDLRPLYEEGKKRRKPNYSSVDLSEVEWEDKEDMLRNAMVNRKTGTFSMEVKKAVDKGRRVLVLHNDYYYTDIKGTPFSLGVALSKGHGKYFFSGSVTMEEGLHDLEHPDVALADEWTYCNTDEHPEHRYLSQIEAIKLYLDGGQPHLKCDNDLIQEVLFDAMVTAPIEAYWTSLALNKSENSDKGVEIAYLGTRTGLSRINLFVMPYQLSNQDFLTAEDKEGVFNADHFPLWYKRAAEQVPGTFVYSLPFNTGSENKSVILASTAIQLLDERKSPIAAAVGIQMKLEFFQRKFWTASRQCATLDGKCSISCDDDDINCYLIDNNGFILVAEDSSMTGVFFGVAEGAVMSKLLSMGSFKRVTLYDYQAICRIYAESSDSSNRLFDPYFAFFATVKWLLTELVIFLMEFSLYSWWHLDVTAQAQRDGRTMLVPCDTEYPAFISERTIKETTGNIDCEDCIKSFVIQQIPSSNLFMVVVDNKCHCKDFGPITMDPIEIMYIL
;
A
#
# COMPACT_ATOMS: atom_id res chain seq x y z
N MET A 1 9.11 33.08 -21.42
CA MET A 1 9.37 31.64 -21.61
C MET A 1 8.50 30.90 -20.60
N GLN A 2 7.29 30.53 -20.98
CA GLN A 2 6.40 29.71 -20.15
C GLN A 2 6.96 28.29 -20.17
N LEU A 3 7.58 27.86 -19.06
CA LEU A 3 7.89 26.46 -18.82
C LEU A 3 6.54 25.73 -18.71
N LYS A 4 6.09 25.11 -19.81
CA LYS A 4 5.14 24.01 -19.75
C LYS A 4 5.87 22.86 -19.05
N LEU A 5 5.65 22.72 -17.74
CA LEU A 5 5.83 21.43 -17.09
C LEU A 5 4.82 20.47 -17.74
N GLU A 6 5.31 19.36 -18.27
CA GLU A 6 4.46 18.30 -18.79
C GLU A 6 3.50 17.83 -17.70
N ASP A 7 2.22 17.89 -18.02
CA ASP A 7 1.05 17.64 -17.17
C ASP A 7 0.80 16.12 -16.95
N SER A 8 1.87 15.31 -17.05
CA SER A 8 1.89 13.85 -16.92
C SER A 8 2.22 13.38 -15.50
N GLN A 9 2.93 14.19 -14.72
CA GLN A 9 3.08 13.98 -13.28
C GLN A 9 1.91 14.69 -12.58
N GLY A 10 1.24 14.00 -11.65
CA GLY A 10 0.11 14.55 -10.90
C GLY A 10 0.44 15.85 -10.14
N PRO A 11 -0.53 16.42 -9.40
CA PRO A 11 -0.31 17.69 -8.71
C PRO A 11 0.81 17.60 -7.66
N VAL A 12 1.98 18.15 -7.98
CA VAL A 12 3.18 18.16 -7.11
C VAL A 12 2.93 18.98 -5.85
N LEU A 13 3.33 18.45 -4.68
CA LEU A 13 3.34 19.20 -3.43
C LEU A 13 4.50 20.19 -3.43
N MET A 14 4.21 21.46 -3.13
CA MET A 14 5.19 22.55 -3.15
C MET A 14 5.09 23.32 -1.84
N THR A 15 6.23 23.84 -1.39
CA THR A 15 6.29 24.85 -0.33
C THR A 15 6.85 26.14 -0.91
N THR A 16 6.30 27.29 -0.53
CA THR A 16 6.76 28.59 -1.05
C THR A 16 7.60 29.30 0.01
N VAL A 17 8.82 29.69 -0.35
CA VAL A 17 9.63 30.61 0.46
C VAL A 17 9.29 32.03 0.01
N ALA A 18 8.76 32.85 0.92
CA ALA A 18 8.29 34.19 0.62
C ALA A 18 9.02 35.26 1.43
N MET A 19 9.36 36.38 0.79
CA MET A 19 10.01 37.53 1.41
C MET A 19 9.28 38.84 1.06
N PRO A 20 8.91 39.68 2.04
CA PRO A 20 8.32 40.98 1.77
C PRO A 20 9.35 41.95 1.18
N VAL A 21 8.92 42.74 0.19
CA VAL A 21 9.72 43.77 -0.46
C VAL A 21 9.22 45.14 -0.02
N PHE A 22 10.11 45.92 0.59
CA PHE A 22 9.79 47.27 1.09
C PHE A 22 10.35 48.36 0.20
N SER A 23 9.68 49.51 0.19
CA SER A 23 10.14 50.69 -0.55
C SER A 23 11.39 51.29 0.08
N THR A 24 12.43 51.49 -0.73
CA THR A 24 13.71 52.08 -0.30
C THR A 24 13.75 53.61 -0.45
N LYS A 25 12.66 54.25 -0.89
CA LYS A 25 12.60 55.71 -1.09
C LYS A 25 12.77 56.44 0.25
N ASN A 26 13.59 57.50 0.29
CA ASN A 26 13.90 58.23 1.52
C ASN A 26 12.67 58.81 2.23
N GLU A 27 11.64 59.22 1.49
CA GLU A 27 10.38 59.76 2.04
C GLU A 27 9.51 58.72 2.76
N THR A 28 9.65 57.45 2.40
CA THR A 28 8.82 56.33 2.88
C THR A 28 9.61 55.34 3.73
N LYS A 29 10.92 55.55 3.87
CA LYS A 29 11.84 54.72 4.65
C LYS A 29 11.44 54.57 6.11
N ASN A 30 10.92 55.66 6.72
CA ASN A 30 10.42 55.65 8.09
C ASN A 30 8.99 55.10 8.21
N LYS A 31 8.26 54.95 7.10
CA LYS A 31 6.88 54.43 7.05
C LYS A 31 6.80 52.95 6.70
N GLY A 32 7.89 52.34 6.23
CA GLY A 32 7.95 50.89 5.96
C GLY A 32 6.91 50.42 4.94
N ILE A 33 6.72 51.15 3.84
CA ILE A 33 5.69 50.81 2.84
C ILE A 33 6.04 49.48 2.16
N LEU A 34 5.17 48.48 2.35
CA LEU A 34 5.23 47.19 1.66
C LEU A 34 4.85 47.38 0.19
N LEU A 35 5.76 47.04 -0.72
CA LEU A 35 5.52 47.07 -2.16
C LEU A 35 4.89 45.77 -2.67
N GLY A 36 5.21 44.65 -2.03
CA GLY A 36 4.72 43.34 -2.39
C GLY A 36 5.48 42.23 -1.69
N VAL A 37 5.24 40.99 -2.11
CA VAL A 37 5.91 39.79 -1.62
C VAL A 37 6.47 39.03 -2.80
N VAL A 38 7.74 38.64 -2.73
CA VAL A 38 8.36 37.75 -3.71
C VAL A 38 8.38 36.36 -3.11
N GLY A 39 7.91 35.38 -3.88
CA GLY A 39 7.89 33.97 -3.49
C GLY A 39 8.63 33.11 -4.51
N THR A 40 9.28 32.05 -4.03
CA THR A 40 9.81 30.97 -4.87
C THR A 40 9.26 29.64 -4.37
N ASP A 41 8.76 28.83 -5.31
CA ASP A 41 8.19 27.53 -5.00
C ASP A 41 9.27 26.45 -5.03
N VAL A 42 9.31 25.65 -3.97
CA VAL A 42 10.21 24.52 -3.80
C VAL A 42 9.37 23.25 -3.79
N PRO A 43 9.55 22.33 -4.77
CA PRO A 43 8.89 21.04 -4.74
C PRO A 43 9.33 20.21 -3.53
N VAL A 44 8.37 19.58 -2.85
CA VAL A 44 8.67 18.65 -1.75
C VAL A 44 9.45 17.44 -2.25
N SER A 45 9.28 17.04 -3.51
CA SER A 45 10.06 15.98 -4.15
C SER A 45 11.57 16.28 -4.15
N GLU A 46 11.97 17.54 -4.30
CA GLU A 46 13.39 17.93 -4.24
C GLU A 46 13.96 17.76 -2.83
N LEU A 47 13.15 17.98 -1.78
CA LEU A 47 13.56 17.71 -0.40
C LEU A 47 13.72 16.19 -0.18
N LEU A 48 12.81 15.38 -0.75
CA LEU A 48 12.87 13.93 -0.64
C LEU A 48 14.11 13.33 -1.29
N LYS A 49 14.58 13.86 -2.43
CA LYS A 49 15.82 13.44 -3.11
C LYS A 49 17.07 13.58 -2.23
N THR A 50 17.07 14.50 -1.27
CA THR A 50 18.23 14.70 -0.37
C THR A 50 18.34 13.66 0.75
N ILE A 51 17.29 12.87 0.98
CA ILE A 51 17.25 11.88 2.07
C ILE A 51 17.87 10.57 1.57
N PRO A 52 19.00 10.09 2.15
CA PRO A 52 19.66 8.88 1.70
C PRO A 52 18.89 7.62 2.14
N LYS A 53 17.97 7.14 1.30
CA LYS A 53 17.07 6.01 1.61
C LYS A 53 17.81 4.72 1.95
N TYR A 54 18.83 4.38 1.17
CA TYR A 54 19.67 3.19 1.39
C TYR A 54 20.35 3.16 2.77
N LYS A 55 20.52 4.32 3.43
CA LYS A 55 21.11 4.45 4.78
C LYS A 55 20.08 4.34 5.91
N LEU A 56 18.79 4.59 5.66
CA LEU A 56 17.72 4.54 6.67
C LEU A 56 17.26 3.10 6.98
N GLY A 57 17.50 2.17 6.05
CA GLY A 57 17.04 0.79 6.16
C GLY A 57 15.60 0.59 5.64
N ILE A 58 15.14 -0.65 5.70
CA ILE A 58 13.94 -1.13 4.97
C ILE A 58 12.66 -0.43 5.42
N HIS A 59 12.51 -0.22 6.73
CA HIS A 59 11.37 0.45 7.35
C HIS A 59 11.66 1.90 7.74
N GLY A 60 12.89 2.37 7.50
CA GLY A 60 13.31 3.70 7.89
C GLY A 60 12.78 4.78 6.96
N TYR A 61 12.37 5.90 7.52
CA TYR A 61 11.88 7.05 6.77
C TYR A 61 12.25 8.35 7.47
N ALA A 62 12.29 9.42 6.69
CA ALA A 62 12.41 10.77 7.20
C ALA A 62 11.12 11.54 6.90
N PHE A 63 10.80 12.47 7.78
CA PHE A 63 9.62 13.30 7.70
C PHE A 63 9.96 14.69 8.22
N ALA A 64 9.19 15.70 7.80
CA ALA A 64 9.39 17.07 8.26
C ALA A 64 8.05 17.69 8.66
N ILE A 65 8.09 18.53 9.70
CA ILE A 65 6.91 19.24 10.20
C ILE A 65 7.17 20.75 10.27
N THR A 66 6.08 21.51 10.27
CA THR A 66 6.06 22.95 10.53
C THR A 66 6.11 23.25 12.02
N ASN A 67 6.33 24.52 12.38
CA ASN A 67 6.23 25.03 13.75
C ASN A 67 4.83 24.93 14.37
N ASN A 68 3.81 24.51 13.61
CA ASN A 68 2.45 24.28 14.11
C ASN A 68 2.13 22.79 14.28
N GLY A 69 3.02 21.88 13.87
CA GLY A 69 2.79 20.44 13.92
C GLY A 69 2.30 19.82 12.61
N TYR A 70 1.98 20.65 11.60
CA TYR A 70 1.55 20.14 10.30
C TYR A 70 2.69 19.46 9.54
N ILE A 71 2.37 18.36 8.89
CA ILE A 71 3.30 17.56 8.11
C ILE A 71 3.60 18.27 6.79
N LEU A 72 4.89 18.48 6.51
CA LEU A 72 5.38 18.90 5.20
C LEU A 72 5.62 17.70 4.29
N THR A 73 6.23 16.64 4.83
CA THR A 73 6.46 15.37 4.13
C THR A 73 6.47 14.22 5.11
N HIS A 74 5.78 13.13 4.76
CA HIS A 74 5.73 11.87 5.50
C HIS A 74 5.25 10.75 4.55
N PRO A 75 5.74 9.50 4.66
CA PRO A 75 5.29 8.39 3.79
C PRO A 75 3.77 8.19 3.78
N ASP A 76 3.15 8.26 4.96
CA ASP A 76 1.70 8.04 5.13
C ASP A 76 0.82 9.30 4.86
N LEU A 77 1.40 10.40 4.35
CA LEU A 77 0.64 11.58 3.94
C LEU A 77 -0.01 11.34 2.56
N ARG A 78 -1.35 11.33 2.50
CA ARG A 78 -2.13 11.06 1.28
C ARG A 78 -2.95 12.28 0.85
N PRO A 79 -2.37 13.21 0.05
CA PRO A 79 -3.01 14.48 -0.30
C PRO A 79 -4.13 14.35 -1.36
N LEU A 80 -4.24 13.22 -2.06
CA LEU A 80 -5.18 13.01 -3.17
C LEU A 80 -6.37 12.14 -2.73
N TYR A 81 -7.52 12.34 -3.38
CA TYR A 81 -8.72 11.53 -3.12
C TYR A 81 -8.50 10.05 -3.44
N GLU A 82 -7.89 9.76 -4.57
CA GLU A 82 -7.43 8.41 -4.91
C GLU A 82 -6.08 8.56 -5.58
N GLU A 83 -5.23 7.54 -5.43
CA GLU A 83 -3.95 7.49 -6.11
C GLU A 83 -4.16 7.58 -7.64
N GLY A 84 -3.48 8.54 -8.27
CA GLY A 84 -3.61 8.80 -9.71
C GLY A 84 -4.72 9.77 -10.11
N LYS A 85 -5.62 10.17 -9.20
CA LYS A 85 -6.60 11.24 -9.48
C LYS A 85 -6.00 12.62 -9.18
N LYS A 86 -6.18 13.59 -10.07
CA LYS A 86 -5.68 14.97 -9.91
C LYS A 86 -6.38 15.79 -8.81
N ARG A 87 -7.42 15.26 -8.15
CA ARG A 87 -8.20 15.99 -7.15
C ARG A 87 -7.57 15.85 -5.75
N ARG A 88 -7.15 16.99 -5.18
CA ARG A 88 -6.65 17.08 -3.81
C ARG A 88 -7.77 17.01 -2.79
N LYS A 89 -7.53 16.36 -1.65
CA LYS A 89 -8.44 16.38 -0.49
C LYS A 89 -8.53 17.81 0.07
N PRO A 90 -9.68 18.27 0.54
CA PRO A 90 -9.72 19.50 1.33
C PRO A 90 -8.87 19.29 2.60
N ASN A 91 -8.22 20.36 3.07
CA ASN A 91 -7.39 20.35 4.28
C ASN A 91 -6.15 19.42 4.26
N TYR A 92 -5.70 18.93 3.10
CA TYR A 92 -4.48 18.10 3.00
C TYR A 92 -3.23 18.80 3.56
N SER A 93 -3.21 20.14 3.59
CA SER A 93 -2.10 20.96 4.08
C SER A 93 -2.12 21.16 5.60
N SER A 94 -3.15 20.69 6.30
CA SER A 94 -3.31 20.84 7.75
C SER A 94 -3.35 19.50 8.49
N VAL A 95 -2.88 18.42 7.86
CA VAL A 95 -2.71 17.11 8.51
C VAL A 95 -1.62 17.24 9.57
N ASP A 96 -1.98 16.97 10.83
CA ASP A 96 -1.08 17.02 11.97
C ASP A 96 -0.24 15.72 12.07
N LEU A 97 0.94 15.81 12.68
CA LEU A 97 1.76 14.64 13.00
C LEU A 97 0.99 13.59 13.82
N SER A 98 0.11 14.03 14.72
CA SER A 98 -0.68 13.15 15.61
C SER A 98 -1.67 12.26 14.84
N GLU A 99 -2.12 12.70 13.66
CA GLU A 99 -3.05 11.94 12.80
C GLU A 99 -2.34 10.79 12.08
N VAL A 100 -1.02 10.87 11.97
CA VAL A 100 -0.23 9.87 11.24
C VAL A 100 0.55 8.97 12.19
N GLU A 101 1.16 9.56 13.22
CA GLU A 101 1.90 8.88 14.29
C GLU A 101 1.02 8.76 15.56
N TRP A 102 -0.20 8.25 15.40
CA TRP A 102 -1.26 8.21 16.42
C TRP A 102 -0.95 7.35 17.66
N GLU A 103 0.13 6.58 17.65
CA GLU A 103 0.61 5.84 18.83
C GLU A 103 1.29 6.76 19.87
N ASP A 104 1.69 7.98 19.49
CA ASP A 104 2.19 9.03 20.41
C ASP A 104 1.03 9.69 21.18
N LYS A 105 0.38 8.94 22.06
CA LYS A 105 -0.80 9.40 22.82
C LYS A 105 -0.56 10.60 23.73
N GLU A 106 0.68 10.87 24.09
CA GLU A 106 1.07 11.99 24.96
C GLU A 106 1.65 13.17 24.16
N ASP A 107 1.61 13.10 22.82
CA ASP A 107 2.16 14.09 21.90
C ASP A 107 3.63 14.47 22.22
N MET A 108 4.41 13.55 22.79
CA MET A 108 5.78 13.85 23.24
C MET A 108 6.67 14.22 22.06
N LEU A 109 6.61 13.43 20.98
CA LEU A 109 7.39 13.63 19.77
C LEU A 109 6.95 14.91 19.08
N ARG A 110 5.64 15.07 18.89
CA ARG A 110 5.05 16.27 18.28
C ARG A 110 5.46 17.53 19.03
N ASN A 111 5.23 17.57 20.34
CA ASN A 111 5.53 18.75 21.15
C ASN A 111 7.03 19.06 21.17
N ALA A 112 7.90 18.05 21.19
CA ALA A 112 9.34 18.27 21.13
C ALA A 112 9.79 18.89 19.80
N MET A 113 9.26 18.40 18.68
CA MET A 113 9.58 18.91 17.34
C MET A 113 8.99 20.30 17.07
N VAL A 114 7.76 20.57 17.52
CA VAL A 114 7.14 21.91 17.45
C VAL A 114 7.93 22.93 18.27
N ASN A 115 8.39 22.53 19.46
CA ASN A 115 9.27 23.35 20.30
C ASN A 115 10.73 23.38 19.83
N ARG A 116 11.04 22.83 18.64
CA ARG A 116 12.37 22.85 18.03
C ARG A 116 13.48 22.29 18.91
N LYS A 117 13.18 21.26 19.69
CA LYS A 117 14.19 20.55 20.49
C LYS A 117 14.89 19.50 19.65
N THR A 118 16.14 19.20 19.99
CA THR A 118 16.86 18.05 19.46
C THR A 118 16.78 16.91 20.47
N GLY A 119 16.43 15.71 20.03
CA GLY A 119 16.28 14.58 20.93
C GLY A 119 16.00 13.27 20.22
N THR A 120 15.74 12.25 21.04
CA THR A 120 15.37 10.91 20.60
C THR A 120 14.12 10.44 21.33
N PHE A 121 13.31 9.64 20.66
CA PHE A 121 12.11 9.04 21.23
C PHE A 121 11.92 7.64 20.66
N SER A 122 11.45 6.68 21.47
CA SER A 122 11.24 5.31 21.01
C SER A 122 9.81 4.89 21.31
N MET A 123 9.12 4.34 20.32
CA MET A 123 7.78 3.80 20.50
C MET A 123 7.52 2.60 19.59
N GLU A 124 6.57 1.77 20.01
CA GLU A 124 6.02 0.70 19.17
C GLU A 124 4.94 1.29 18.26
N VAL A 125 5.07 1.07 16.96
CA VAL A 125 4.21 1.65 15.93
C VAL A 125 3.55 0.52 15.16
N LYS A 126 2.24 0.63 14.96
CA LYS A 126 1.46 -0.30 14.15
C LYS A 126 1.20 0.32 12.79
N LYS A 127 1.85 -0.22 11.76
CA LYS A 127 1.68 0.23 10.38
C LYS A 127 0.71 -0.67 9.64
N ALA A 128 -0.29 -0.06 9.03
CA ALA A 128 -1.18 -0.75 8.12
C ALA A 128 -0.47 -0.96 6.77
N VAL A 129 -0.57 -2.15 6.21
CA VAL A 129 -0.04 -2.49 4.87
C VAL A 129 -1.14 -3.11 4.03
N ASP A 130 -0.91 -3.21 2.72
CA ASP A 130 -1.85 -3.84 1.78
C ASP A 130 -3.22 -3.14 1.84
N LYS A 131 -3.19 -1.80 1.68
CA LYS A 131 -4.35 -0.91 1.73
C LYS A 131 -5.21 -1.06 3.00
N GLY A 132 -4.58 -1.28 4.16
CA GLY A 132 -5.28 -1.36 5.45
C GLY A 132 -5.72 -2.76 5.86
N ARG A 133 -5.37 -3.80 5.09
CA ARG A 133 -5.82 -5.17 5.40
C ARG A 133 -4.91 -5.92 6.37
N ARG A 134 -3.62 -5.61 6.40
CA ARG A 134 -2.65 -6.29 7.25
C ARG A 134 -1.92 -5.30 8.14
N VAL A 135 -1.38 -5.78 9.26
CA VAL A 135 -0.65 -4.97 10.24
C VAL A 135 0.79 -5.46 10.33
N LEU A 136 1.73 -4.51 10.30
CA LEU A 136 3.10 -4.70 10.76
C LEU A 136 3.27 -3.97 12.09
N VAL A 137 3.85 -4.67 13.07
CA VAL A 137 4.19 -4.09 14.38
C VAL A 137 5.68 -3.86 14.38
N LEU A 138 6.08 -2.59 14.44
CA LEU A 138 7.48 -2.16 14.37
C LEU A 138 7.85 -1.45 15.67
N HIS A 139 9.11 -1.52 16.06
CA HIS A 139 9.63 -0.70 17.15
C HIS A 139 10.57 0.35 16.58
N ASN A 140 10.14 1.61 16.58
CA ASN A 140 10.84 2.70 15.93
C ASN A 140 11.57 3.58 16.95
N ASP A 141 12.82 3.90 16.62
CA ASP A 141 13.62 4.94 17.26
C ASP A 141 13.59 6.19 16.39
N TYR A 142 12.94 7.23 16.89
CA TYR A 142 12.82 8.55 16.29
C TYR A 142 13.98 9.45 16.73
N TYR A 143 14.61 10.09 15.77
CA TYR A 143 15.64 11.11 15.96
C TYR A 143 15.13 12.40 15.33
N TYR A 144 15.07 13.49 16.10
CA TYR A 144 14.52 14.74 15.61
C TYR A 144 15.37 15.94 15.99
N THR A 145 15.35 16.96 15.12
CA THR A 145 16.08 18.21 15.31
C THR A 145 15.44 19.35 14.51
N ASP A 146 15.78 20.59 14.84
CA ASP A 146 15.33 21.75 14.07
C ASP A 146 16.20 21.99 12.82
N ILE A 147 15.59 22.53 11.76
CA ILE A 147 16.33 23.01 10.59
C ILE A 147 16.65 24.49 10.81
N LYS A 148 17.93 24.77 11.07
CA LYS A 148 18.42 26.13 11.35
C LYS A 148 18.04 27.10 10.22
N GLY A 149 17.53 28.26 10.59
CA GLY A 149 17.13 29.30 9.64
C GLY A 149 15.76 29.10 8.98
N THR A 150 15.06 28.00 9.27
CA THR A 150 13.68 27.76 8.81
C THR A 150 12.75 27.49 10.01
N PRO A 151 11.42 27.55 9.81
CA PRO A 151 10.45 27.16 10.84
C PRO A 151 10.19 25.64 10.87
N PHE A 152 10.94 24.84 10.11
CA PHE A 152 10.73 23.41 9.98
C PHE A 152 11.59 22.61 10.97
N SER A 153 11.06 21.46 11.39
CA SER A 153 11.78 20.44 12.15
C SER A 153 11.82 19.14 11.34
N LEU A 154 12.95 18.44 11.40
CA LEU A 154 13.19 17.18 10.70
C LEU A 154 13.15 16.03 11.70
N GLY A 155 12.46 14.95 11.35
CA GLY A 155 12.42 13.69 12.07
C GLY A 155 12.89 12.55 11.18
N VAL A 156 13.59 11.58 11.77
CA VAL A 156 14.02 10.34 11.13
C VAL A 156 13.61 9.19 12.02
N ALA A 157 12.85 8.25 11.48
CA ALA A 157 12.45 7.02 12.16
C ALA A 157 13.32 5.86 11.66
N LEU A 158 13.95 5.13 12.59
CA LEU A 158 14.72 3.92 12.31
C LEU A 158 14.11 2.75 13.09
N SER A 159 13.77 1.66 12.41
CA SER A 159 13.22 0.47 13.09
C SER A 159 14.33 -0.34 13.75
N LYS A 160 14.09 -0.82 14.98
CA LYS A 160 15.05 -1.67 15.70
C LYS A 160 15.26 -2.99 14.97
N GLY A 161 16.50 -3.48 14.96
CA GLY A 161 16.91 -4.67 14.22
C GLY A 161 17.13 -4.41 12.74
N HIS A 162 16.19 -3.71 12.09
CA HIS A 162 16.16 -3.46 10.65
C HIS A 162 16.53 -2.00 10.33
N GLY A 163 17.81 -1.74 10.07
CA GLY A 163 18.33 -0.39 9.73
C GLY A 163 19.37 0.15 10.72
N LYS A 164 19.59 -0.51 11.86
CA LYS A 164 20.66 -0.15 12.82
C LYS A 164 22.06 -0.51 12.30
N TYR A 165 22.15 -1.58 11.52
CA TYR A 165 23.38 -2.07 10.92
C TYR A 165 23.12 -2.38 9.46
N PHE A 166 24.11 -2.10 8.62
CA PHE A 166 24.18 -2.56 7.25
C PHE A 166 25.59 -3.13 7.02
N PHE A 167 25.71 -4.02 6.05
CA PHE A 167 27.00 -4.47 5.55
C PHE A 167 27.41 -3.55 4.39
N SER A 168 28.71 -3.36 4.24
CA SER A 168 29.32 -2.57 3.19
C SER A 168 30.46 -3.38 2.58
N GLY A 169 30.59 -3.31 1.26
CA GLY A 169 31.54 -4.08 0.48
C GLY A 169 32.22 -3.22 -0.57
N SER A 170 33.44 -3.60 -0.96
CA SER A 170 34.20 -2.90 -1.99
C SER A 170 34.53 -3.86 -3.13
N VAL A 171 34.31 -3.42 -4.37
CA VAL A 171 34.62 -4.16 -5.60
C VAL A 171 35.43 -3.28 -6.54
N THR A 172 36.14 -3.89 -7.50
CA THR A 172 36.74 -3.14 -8.61
C THR A 172 35.64 -2.56 -9.50
N MET A 173 35.90 -1.38 -10.08
CA MET A 173 34.88 -0.67 -10.86
C MET A 173 34.52 -1.43 -12.13
N GLU A 174 35.51 -2.08 -12.75
CA GLU A 174 35.35 -2.82 -14.00
C GLU A 174 34.49 -4.08 -13.82
N GLU A 175 34.74 -4.86 -12.76
CA GLU A 175 33.96 -6.07 -12.46
C GLU A 175 32.51 -5.72 -12.12
N GLY A 176 32.31 -4.71 -11.25
CA GLY A 176 30.96 -4.31 -10.86
C GLY A 176 30.15 -3.73 -12.02
N LEU A 177 30.78 -2.98 -12.93
CA LEU A 177 30.08 -2.38 -14.07
C LEU A 177 29.67 -3.44 -15.10
N HIS A 178 30.53 -4.45 -15.33
CA HIS A 178 30.19 -5.59 -16.18
C HIS A 178 28.91 -6.30 -15.72
N ASP A 179 28.79 -6.56 -14.41
CA ASP A 179 27.64 -7.28 -13.86
C ASP A 179 26.37 -6.43 -13.72
N LEU A 180 26.53 -5.09 -13.67
CA LEU A 180 25.42 -4.13 -13.66
C LEU A 180 24.76 -3.97 -15.04
N GLU A 181 25.52 -4.15 -16.13
CA GLU A 181 25.02 -4.08 -17.50
C GLU A 181 24.25 -5.34 -17.96
N HIS A 182 24.11 -6.33 -17.07
CA HIS A 182 23.43 -7.57 -17.39
C HIS A 182 21.89 -7.36 -17.53
N PRO A 183 21.22 -7.95 -18.55
CA PRO A 183 19.81 -7.67 -18.85
C PRO A 183 18.80 -8.11 -17.79
N ASP A 184 19.17 -8.95 -16.82
CA ASP A 184 18.31 -9.36 -15.71
C ASP A 184 18.33 -8.35 -14.55
N VAL A 185 19.23 -7.36 -14.59
CA VAL A 185 19.43 -6.35 -13.54
C VAL A 185 18.60 -5.10 -13.84
N ALA A 186 17.92 -4.61 -12.81
CA ALA A 186 17.23 -3.32 -12.84
C ALA A 186 17.55 -2.51 -11.57
N LEU A 187 17.76 -1.21 -11.73
CA LEU A 187 17.91 -0.26 -10.62
C LEU A 187 16.58 0.44 -10.32
N ALA A 188 16.41 0.87 -9.08
CA ALA A 188 15.28 1.70 -8.68
C ALA A 188 15.26 3.03 -9.45
N ASP A 189 14.31 3.19 -10.38
CA ASP A 189 14.22 4.34 -11.28
C ASP A 189 13.98 5.68 -10.55
N GLU A 190 13.25 5.65 -9.44
CA GLU A 190 12.93 6.85 -8.66
C GLU A 190 14.04 7.25 -7.67
N TRP A 191 15.11 6.46 -7.55
CA TRP A 191 16.25 6.76 -6.68
C TRP A 191 17.30 7.57 -7.43
N THR A 192 17.95 8.49 -6.72
CA THR A 192 18.98 9.37 -7.29
C THR A 192 20.36 8.82 -6.95
N TYR A 193 20.96 8.04 -7.86
CA TYR A 193 22.36 7.63 -7.78
C TYR A 193 23.27 8.75 -8.28
N CYS A 194 22.88 9.33 -9.41
CA CYS A 194 23.49 10.50 -10.04
C CYS A 194 22.44 11.57 -10.27
N ASN A 195 22.76 12.82 -9.96
CA ASN A 195 21.87 13.95 -10.19
C ASN A 195 21.93 14.38 -11.68
N THR A 196 20.95 13.93 -12.45
CA THR A 196 20.79 14.24 -13.87
C THR A 196 19.93 15.48 -14.13
N ASP A 197 19.21 15.99 -13.11
CA ASP A 197 18.27 17.11 -13.24
C ASP A 197 18.96 18.49 -13.19
N GLU A 198 20.16 18.59 -12.60
CA GLU A 198 20.90 19.86 -12.49
C GLU A 198 21.23 20.47 -13.86
N HIS A 199 21.53 19.63 -14.85
CA HIS A 199 21.99 20.06 -16.17
C HIS A 199 21.12 19.48 -17.30
N PRO A 200 20.62 20.31 -18.24
CA PRO A 200 19.78 19.83 -19.35
C PRO A 200 20.42 18.73 -20.21
N GLU A 201 21.76 18.71 -20.27
CA GLU A 201 22.55 17.73 -21.03
C GLU A 201 22.52 16.33 -20.41
N HIS A 202 22.11 16.17 -19.15
CA HIS A 202 22.08 14.87 -18.47
C HIS A 202 20.67 14.31 -18.31
N ARG A 203 19.63 15.11 -18.59
CA ARG A 203 18.22 14.77 -18.33
C ARG A 203 17.70 13.57 -19.13
N TYR A 204 18.33 13.24 -20.25
CA TYR A 204 17.94 12.09 -21.09
C TYR A 204 18.60 10.78 -20.65
N LEU A 205 19.58 10.82 -19.73
CA LEU A 205 20.33 9.66 -19.30
C LEU A 205 19.51 8.86 -18.28
N SER A 206 19.51 7.53 -18.46
CA SER A 206 19.12 6.61 -17.39
C SER A 206 20.14 6.63 -16.24
N GLN A 207 19.74 6.16 -15.06
CA GLN A 207 20.64 6.10 -13.91
C GLN A 207 21.86 5.20 -14.17
N ILE A 208 21.69 4.08 -14.90
CA ILE A 208 22.80 3.18 -15.26
C ILE A 208 23.77 3.88 -16.22
N GLU A 209 23.27 4.58 -17.24
CA GLU A 209 24.12 5.34 -18.16
C GLU A 209 24.84 6.50 -17.46
N ALA A 210 24.19 7.16 -16.51
CA ALA A 210 24.81 8.20 -15.70
C ALA A 210 25.95 7.65 -14.82
N ILE A 211 25.75 6.47 -14.20
CA ILE A 211 26.79 5.78 -13.44
C ILE A 211 27.97 5.44 -14.36
N LYS A 212 27.71 4.91 -15.56
CA LYS A 212 28.75 4.60 -16.55
C LYS A 212 29.59 5.82 -16.92
N LEU A 213 28.94 6.94 -17.24
CA LEU A 213 29.63 8.19 -17.57
C LEU A 213 30.43 8.76 -16.40
N TYR A 214 29.95 8.55 -15.17
CA TYR A 214 30.67 8.92 -13.96
C TYR A 214 31.96 8.09 -13.80
N LEU A 215 31.88 6.77 -14.02
CA LEU A 215 33.00 5.84 -13.88
C LEU A 215 34.04 5.94 -15.02
N ASP A 216 33.62 6.15 -16.27
CA ASP A 216 34.51 6.14 -17.45
C ASP A 216 35.44 7.38 -17.56
N GLY A 217 35.19 8.44 -16.80
CA GLY A 217 36.04 9.63 -16.87
C GLY A 217 35.51 10.91 -16.22
N GLY A 218 34.47 10.81 -15.37
CA GLY A 218 33.92 11.92 -14.60
C GLY A 218 33.59 13.16 -15.43
N GLN A 219 32.40 13.18 -16.06
CA GLN A 219 31.97 14.41 -16.76
C GLN A 219 31.93 15.60 -15.78
N PRO A 220 32.45 16.78 -16.19
CA PRO A 220 32.28 17.98 -15.38
C PRO A 220 30.78 18.21 -15.19
N HIS A 221 30.37 18.45 -13.95
CA HIS A 221 28.98 18.75 -13.54
C HIS A 221 28.02 17.57 -13.30
N LEU A 222 28.45 16.30 -13.43
CA LEU A 222 27.64 15.17 -12.96
C LEU A 222 28.00 14.82 -11.51
N LYS A 223 27.09 15.11 -10.57
CA LYS A 223 27.27 14.76 -9.15
C LYS A 223 26.59 13.42 -8.85
N CYS A 224 27.36 12.46 -8.35
CA CYS A 224 26.85 11.16 -7.94
C CYS A 224 27.24 10.83 -6.49
N ASP A 225 26.44 9.97 -5.85
CA ASP A 225 26.77 9.41 -4.53
C ASP A 225 27.74 8.22 -4.70
N ASN A 226 29.02 8.47 -4.45
CA ASN A 226 30.07 7.46 -4.61
C ASN A 226 29.89 6.28 -3.64
N ASP A 227 29.39 6.51 -2.42
CA ASP A 227 29.16 5.42 -1.46
C ASP A 227 28.07 4.48 -2.00
N LEU A 228 26.96 5.05 -2.48
CA LEU A 228 25.84 4.26 -3.01
C LEU A 228 26.26 3.49 -4.28
N ILE A 229 27.00 4.13 -5.20
CA ILE A 229 27.46 3.48 -6.42
C ILE A 229 28.37 2.29 -6.09
N GLN A 230 29.33 2.46 -5.17
CA GLN A 230 30.22 1.36 -4.77
C GLN A 230 29.44 0.17 -4.20
N GLU A 231 28.41 0.44 -3.41
CA GLU A 231 27.54 -0.60 -2.84
C GLU A 231 26.67 -1.28 -3.91
N VAL A 232 26.14 -0.53 -4.89
CA VAL A 232 25.39 -1.10 -6.03
C VAL A 232 26.27 -2.03 -6.87
N LEU A 233 27.50 -1.60 -7.17
CA LEU A 233 28.47 -2.41 -7.92
C LEU A 233 28.82 -3.69 -7.15
N PHE A 234 28.99 -3.58 -5.83
CA PHE A 234 29.21 -4.75 -4.97
C PHE A 234 28.02 -5.70 -4.96
N ASP A 235 26.80 -5.18 -4.80
CA ASP A 235 25.56 -5.96 -4.83
C ASP A 235 25.36 -6.65 -6.19
N ALA A 236 25.68 -5.95 -7.30
CA ALA A 236 25.60 -6.51 -8.66
C ALA A 236 26.51 -7.73 -8.81
N MET A 237 27.77 -7.61 -8.39
CA MET A 237 28.77 -8.67 -8.45
C MET A 237 28.41 -9.87 -7.56
N VAL A 238 28.02 -9.63 -6.31
CA VAL A 238 27.68 -10.69 -5.35
C VAL A 238 26.45 -11.48 -5.80
N THR A 239 25.51 -10.82 -6.47
CA THR A 239 24.27 -11.44 -6.94
C THR A 239 24.39 -12.05 -8.34
N ALA A 240 25.44 -11.77 -9.11
CA ALA A 240 25.63 -12.27 -10.47
C ALA A 240 25.51 -13.81 -10.62
N PRO A 241 26.05 -14.65 -9.72
CA PRO A 241 25.93 -16.11 -9.85
C PRO A 241 24.48 -16.64 -9.81
N ILE A 242 23.51 -15.85 -9.33
CA ILE A 242 22.11 -16.27 -9.22
C ILE A 242 21.45 -16.47 -10.59
N GLU A 243 21.89 -15.72 -11.60
CA GLU A 243 21.35 -15.74 -12.95
C GLU A 243 21.62 -17.11 -13.62
N ALA A 244 22.86 -17.60 -13.51
CA ALA A 244 23.24 -18.93 -13.98
C ALA A 244 22.46 -20.03 -13.26
N TYR A 245 22.24 -19.88 -11.95
CA TYR A 245 21.45 -20.82 -11.16
C TYR A 245 20.00 -20.87 -11.63
N TRP A 246 19.32 -19.72 -11.74
CA TRP A 246 17.94 -19.64 -12.22
C TRP A 246 17.77 -20.12 -13.65
N THR A 247 18.72 -19.80 -14.53
CA THR A 247 18.73 -20.30 -15.92
C THR A 247 18.86 -21.83 -15.96
N SER A 248 19.73 -22.41 -15.12
CA SER A 248 19.86 -23.87 -15.03
C SER A 248 18.57 -24.56 -14.58
N LEU A 249 17.85 -23.95 -13.62
CA LEU A 249 16.54 -24.43 -13.15
C LEU A 249 15.46 -24.28 -14.22
N ALA A 250 15.46 -23.18 -14.98
CA ALA A 250 14.52 -22.96 -16.07
C ALA A 250 14.69 -23.98 -17.21
N LEU A 251 15.93 -24.39 -17.48
CA LEU A 251 16.26 -25.43 -18.46
C LEU A 251 15.96 -26.84 -17.93
N ASN A 252 16.00 -27.05 -16.62
CA ASN A 252 15.70 -28.33 -15.99
C ASN A 252 14.18 -28.59 -15.94
N LYS A 253 13.64 -29.15 -17.02
CA LYS A 253 12.22 -29.55 -17.13
C LYS A 253 11.76 -30.55 -16.06
N SER A 254 12.67 -31.25 -15.38
CA SER A 254 12.30 -32.25 -14.37
C SER A 254 11.91 -31.64 -13.03
N GLU A 255 12.48 -30.49 -12.65
CA GLU A 255 12.20 -29.82 -11.37
C GLU A 255 10.98 -28.90 -11.45
N ASN A 256 10.68 -28.33 -12.62
CA ASN A 256 9.48 -27.51 -12.85
C ASN A 256 8.59 -28.11 -13.96
N SER A 257 8.31 -29.42 -13.87
CA SER A 257 7.51 -30.14 -14.87
C SER A 257 6.12 -29.54 -15.12
N ASP A 258 5.53 -28.96 -14.07
CA ASP A 258 4.20 -28.37 -14.09
C ASP A 258 4.20 -26.88 -14.50
N LYS A 259 5.37 -26.25 -14.72
CA LYS A 259 5.53 -24.80 -14.96
C LYS A 259 4.73 -23.94 -13.97
N GLY A 260 4.79 -24.31 -12.69
CA GLY A 260 4.01 -23.67 -11.64
C GLY A 260 4.56 -22.33 -11.20
N VAL A 261 5.89 -22.22 -11.18
CA VAL A 261 6.63 -20.98 -10.88
C VAL A 261 6.82 -20.18 -12.17
N GLU A 262 6.47 -18.89 -12.12
CA GLU A 262 6.49 -17.99 -13.27
C GLU A 262 7.68 -17.01 -13.23
N ILE A 263 7.95 -16.42 -12.06
CA ILE A 263 8.98 -15.38 -11.87
C ILE A 263 9.79 -15.69 -10.61
N ALA A 264 11.11 -15.52 -10.68
CA ALA A 264 11.96 -15.34 -9.51
C ALA A 264 12.50 -13.92 -9.48
N TYR A 265 12.54 -13.33 -8.29
CA TYR A 265 13.01 -11.97 -8.10
C TYR A 265 13.87 -11.86 -6.85
N LEU A 266 14.85 -10.98 -6.91
CA LEU A 266 15.73 -10.60 -5.81
C LEU A 266 15.78 -9.08 -5.75
N GLY A 267 15.77 -8.54 -4.54
CA GLY A 267 15.98 -7.13 -4.28
C GLY A 267 17.00 -6.94 -3.18
N THR A 268 17.84 -5.94 -3.35
CA THR A 268 18.90 -5.58 -2.41
C THR A 268 18.58 -4.26 -1.71
N ARG A 269 19.37 -3.91 -0.70
CA ARG A 269 19.21 -2.64 0.04
C ARG A 269 19.48 -1.40 -0.83
N THR A 270 20.32 -1.54 -1.84
CA THR A 270 20.80 -0.43 -2.68
C THR A 270 19.81 -0.02 -3.77
N GLY A 271 18.69 -0.73 -3.91
CA GLY A 271 17.73 -0.52 -5.00
C GLY A 271 18.05 -1.34 -6.24
N LEU A 272 19.06 -2.23 -6.20
CA LEU A 272 19.30 -3.22 -7.24
C LEU A 272 18.33 -4.37 -7.11
N SER A 273 17.73 -4.75 -8.24
CA SER A 273 16.84 -5.89 -8.38
C SER A 273 17.30 -6.81 -9.52
N ARG A 274 17.09 -8.11 -9.36
CA ARG A 274 17.29 -9.12 -10.41
C ARG A 274 16.00 -9.88 -10.64
N ILE A 275 15.60 -10.04 -11.89
CA ILE A 275 14.35 -10.70 -12.26
C ILE A 275 14.63 -11.77 -13.31
N ASN A 276 14.18 -12.99 -13.07
CA ASN A 276 14.22 -14.06 -14.06
C ASN A 276 12.83 -14.65 -14.31
N LEU A 277 12.52 -14.84 -15.59
CA LEU A 277 11.24 -15.37 -16.04
C LEU A 277 11.38 -16.85 -16.43
N PHE A 278 10.56 -17.71 -15.81
CA PHE A 278 10.50 -19.14 -16.15
C PHE A 278 9.48 -19.45 -17.25
N VAL A 279 8.61 -18.49 -17.55
CA VAL A 279 7.63 -18.54 -18.63
C VAL A 279 7.79 -17.31 -19.51
N MET A 280 7.31 -17.38 -20.76
CA MET A 280 7.38 -16.23 -21.65
C MET A 280 6.50 -15.08 -21.11
N PRO A 281 6.86 -13.80 -21.33
CA PRO A 281 6.11 -12.66 -20.77
C PRO A 281 4.60 -12.68 -21.05
N TYR A 282 4.19 -13.11 -22.24
CA TYR A 282 2.77 -13.22 -22.62
C TYR A 282 1.99 -14.35 -21.92
N GLN A 283 2.69 -15.26 -21.22
CA GLN A 283 2.10 -16.38 -20.48
C GLN A 283 1.99 -16.10 -18.98
N LEU A 284 2.46 -14.92 -18.52
CA LEU A 284 2.39 -14.53 -17.12
C LEU A 284 0.93 -14.34 -16.69
N SER A 285 0.58 -14.92 -15.55
CA SER A 285 -0.75 -14.75 -14.94
C SER A 285 -0.94 -13.34 -14.37
N ASN A 286 0.15 -12.65 -14.06
CA ASN A 286 0.16 -11.24 -13.64
C ASN A 286 1.24 -10.51 -14.43
N GLN A 287 0.83 -9.70 -15.42
CA GLN A 287 1.74 -8.94 -16.28
C GLN A 287 2.25 -7.66 -15.60
N ASP A 288 1.48 -7.10 -14.67
CA ASP A 288 1.81 -5.82 -14.03
C ASP A 288 2.80 -5.99 -12.86
N PHE A 289 3.07 -7.21 -12.41
CA PHE A 289 3.96 -7.45 -11.26
C PHE A 289 5.39 -6.97 -11.55
N LEU A 290 5.98 -6.23 -10.60
CA LEU A 290 7.32 -5.62 -10.74
C LEU A 290 7.44 -4.62 -11.89
N THR A 291 6.32 -4.15 -12.43
CA THR A 291 6.30 -3.04 -13.38
C THR A 291 6.03 -1.72 -12.65
N ALA A 292 6.29 -0.59 -13.30
CA ALA A 292 6.03 0.73 -12.73
C ALA A 292 4.55 0.98 -12.33
N GLU A 293 3.62 0.15 -12.82
CA GLU A 293 2.21 0.19 -12.42
C GLU A 293 1.98 -0.42 -11.03
N ASP A 294 2.82 -1.37 -10.62
CA ASP A 294 2.82 -1.98 -9.29
C ASP A 294 3.63 -1.14 -8.30
N LYS A 295 3.03 -0.03 -7.89
CA LYS A 295 3.66 0.88 -6.92
C LYS A 295 4.05 0.19 -5.63
N GLU A 296 3.29 -0.79 -5.14
CA GLU A 296 3.65 -1.46 -3.88
C GLU A 296 4.72 -2.56 -4.07
N GLY A 297 4.89 -3.09 -5.28
CA GLY A 297 5.83 -4.16 -5.61
C GLY A 297 7.21 -3.72 -6.09
N VAL A 298 7.39 -2.45 -6.44
CA VAL A 298 8.65 -1.87 -6.96
C VAL A 298 9.31 -0.95 -5.92
N PHE A 299 10.62 -0.70 -6.09
CA PHE A 299 11.34 0.31 -5.32
C PHE A 299 10.90 1.72 -5.75
N ASN A 300 10.24 2.44 -4.85
CA ASN A 300 9.83 3.83 -5.07
C ASN A 300 10.75 4.81 -4.34
N ALA A 301 10.60 6.10 -4.62
CA ALA A 301 11.30 7.19 -3.94
C ALA A 301 11.09 7.18 -2.43
N ASP A 302 9.92 6.76 -1.96
CA ASP A 302 9.49 6.88 -0.57
C ASP A 302 9.68 5.57 0.24
N HIS A 303 9.56 4.40 -0.39
CA HIS A 303 9.59 3.11 0.31
C HIS A 303 10.17 1.92 -0.48
N PHE A 304 10.60 0.90 0.28
CA PHE A 304 10.96 -0.43 -0.24
C PHE A 304 9.71 -1.26 -0.62
N PRO A 305 9.82 -2.20 -1.56
CA PRO A 305 8.72 -3.08 -1.96
C PRO A 305 8.04 -3.78 -0.78
N LEU A 306 6.73 -4.00 -0.87
CA LEU A 306 5.94 -4.62 0.21
C LEU A 306 6.42 -6.04 0.54
N TRP A 307 6.72 -6.85 -0.48
CA TRP A 307 7.25 -8.20 -0.28
C TRP A 307 8.59 -8.19 0.47
N TYR A 308 9.45 -7.20 0.20
CA TYR A 308 10.71 -7.02 0.91
C TYR A 308 10.44 -6.67 2.38
N LYS A 309 9.62 -5.63 2.63
CA LYS A 309 9.25 -5.17 3.98
C LYS A 309 8.66 -6.31 4.82
N ARG A 310 7.79 -7.13 4.24
CA ARG A 310 7.17 -8.27 4.96
C ARG A 310 8.16 -9.40 5.22
N ALA A 311 9.03 -9.71 4.26
CA ALA A 311 10.04 -10.75 4.42
C ALA A 311 11.05 -10.37 5.51
N ALA A 312 11.39 -9.10 5.62
CA ALA A 312 12.35 -8.57 6.58
C ALA A 312 11.92 -8.77 8.04
N GLU A 313 10.62 -8.64 8.33
CA GLU A 313 10.06 -8.76 9.68
C GLU A 313 9.86 -10.21 10.17
N GLN A 314 10.12 -11.19 9.30
CA GLN A 314 10.05 -12.59 9.65
C GLN A 314 11.41 -13.15 10.04
N VAL A 315 11.36 -14.27 10.78
CA VAL A 315 12.57 -14.98 11.17
C VAL A 315 13.27 -15.48 9.90
N PRO A 316 14.60 -15.33 9.77
CA PRO A 316 15.34 -15.82 8.61
C PRO A 316 15.10 -17.31 8.37
N GLY A 317 14.99 -17.70 7.10
CA GLY A 317 14.66 -19.07 6.72
C GLY A 317 13.17 -19.41 6.79
N THR A 318 12.31 -18.45 7.15
CA THR A 318 10.86 -18.58 7.01
C THR A 318 10.38 -17.90 5.72
N PHE A 319 9.37 -18.49 5.09
CA PHE A 319 8.75 -17.94 3.88
C PHE A 319 7.45 -17.21 4.21
N VAL A 320 7.30 -16.02 3.64
CA VAL A 320 6.07 -15.24 3.65
C VAL A 320 5.30 -15.50 2.38
N TYR A 321 4.15 -16.16 2.53
CA TYR A 321 3.17 -16.35 1.49
C TYR A 321 2.13 -15.24 1.54
N SER A 322 1.85 -14.64 0.39
CA SER A 322 0.87 -13.57 0.26
C SER A 322 0.20 -13.56 -1.10
N LEU A 323 -1.09 -13.22 -1.09
CA LEU A 323 -1.84 -12.89 -2.29
C LEU A 323 -1.69 -11.38 -2.56
N PRO A 324 -1.37 -10.96 -3.80
CA PRO A 324 -1.42 -9.56 -4.18
C PRO A 324 -2.88 -9.12 -4.29
N PHE A 325 -3.29 -8.12 -3.50
CA PHE A 325 -4.64 -7.58 -3.58
C PHE A 325 -4.66 -6.44 -4.59
N ASN A 326 -5.20 -6.69 -5.78
CA ASN A 326 -5.51 -5.59 -6.69
C ASN A 326 -7.00 -5.27 -6.66
N THR A 327 -7.31 -3.99 -6.57
CA THR A 327 -8.68 -3.44 -6.58
C THR A 327 -9.25 -3.33 -8.01
N GLY A 328 -8.53 -3.86 -9.00
CA GLY A 328 -8.99 -4.00 -10.38
C GLY A 328 -9.88 -5.23 -10.54
N SER A 329 -10.74 -5.22 -11.54
CA SER A 329 -11.77 -6.23 -11.86
C SER A 329 -11.26 -7.66 -12.13
N GLU A 330 -9.96 -7.90 -12.01
CA GLU A 330 -9.33 -9.19 -12.28
C GLU A 330 -8.68 -9.72 -11.01
N ASN A 331 -9.27 -10.79 -10.46
CA ASN A 331 -8.63 -11.59 -9.42
C ASN A 331 -7.37 -12.22 -10.01
N LYS A 332 -6.21 -11.60 -9.75
CA LYS A 332 -4.92 -12.13 -10.17
C LYS A 332 -4.68 -13.44 -9.43
N SER A 333 -4.69 -14.56 -10.17
CA SER A 333 -4.57 -15.92 -9.64
C SER A 333 -3.10 -16.30 -9.37
N VAL A 334 -2.39 -15.46 -8.62
CA VAL A 334 -0.98 -15.66 -8.28
C VAL A 334 -0.75 -15.60 -6.78
N ILE A 335 0.27 -16.30 -6.32
CA ILE A 335 0.76 -16.25 -4.95
C ILE A 335 2.25 -15.90 -4.95
N LEU A 336 2.61 -14.99 -4.06
CA LEU A 336 3.99 -14.56 -3.83
C LEU A 336 4.53 -15.29 -2.61
N ALA A 337 5.73 -15.85 -2.73
CA ALA A 337 6.49 -16.40 -1.62
C ALA A 337 7.82 -15.64 -1.52
N SER A 338 8.10 -15.02 -0.38
CA SER A 338 9.29 -14.19 -0.17
C SER A 338 10.00 -14.52 1.14
N THR A 339 11.31 -14.35 1.18
CA THR A 339 12.14 -14.55 2.37
C THR A 339 13.30 -13.56 2.40
N ALA A 340 13.72 -13.16 3.59
CA ALA A 340 14.84 -12.24 3.79
C ALA A 340 16.13 -13.02 4.02
N ILE A 341 17.20 -12.53 3.42
CA ILE A 341 18.56 -13.03 3.58
C ILE A 341 19.22 -12.18 4.67
N GLN A 342 19.50 -12.81 5.81
CA GLN A 342 20.22 -12.18 6.92
C GLN A 342 21.67 -12.68 6.95
N LEU A 343 22.62 -11.75 7.04
CA LEU A 343 24.02 -12.11 7.27
C LEU A 343 24.22 -12.33 8.76
N LEU A 344 24.74 -13.50 9.13
CA LEU A 344 25.06 -13.84 10.51
C LEU A 344 26.51 -13.44 10.80
N ASP A 345 26.69 -12.39 11.57
CA ASP A 345 27.97 -12.01 12.18
C ASP A 345 27.84 -12.12 13.72
N GLU A 346 28.94 -12.40 14.44
CA GLU A 346 28.90 -12.87 15.84
C GLU A 346 28.16 -11.94 16.83
N ARG A 347 27.97 -10.66 16.47
CA ARG A 347 27.27 -9.67 17.30
C ARG A 347 26.17 -8.90 16.58
N LYS A 348 26.06 -9.04 15.26
CA LYS A 348 25.20 -8.18 14.42
C LYS A 348 24.62 -9.02 13.29
N SER A 349 23.37 -8.74 12.94
CA SER A 349 22.67 -9.52 11.92
C SER A 349 21.87 -8.63 10.97
N PRO A 350 22.54 -7.90 10.06
CA PRO A 350 21.85 -7.05 9.09
C PRO A 350 21.13 -7.90 8.03
N ILE A 351 20.01 -7.37 7.52
CA ILE A 351 19.35 -7.92 6.33
C ILE A 351 20.11 -7.44 5.10
N ALA A 352 20.47 -8.37 4.23
CA ALA A 352 21.24 -8.09 3.04
C ALA A 352 20.36 -7.85 1.81
N ALA A 353 19.45 -8.79 1.59
CA ALA A 353 18.58 -8.84 0.44
C ALA A 353 17.29 -9.57 0.81
N ALA A 354 16.29 -9.46 -0.04
CA ALA A 354 15.11 -10.32 0.00
C ALA A 354 14.96 -11.02 -1.36
N VAL A 355 14.58 -12.28 -1.33
CA VAL A 355 14.36 -13.10 -2.52
C VAL A 355 12.95 -13.65 -2.48
N GLY A 356 12.34 -13.80 -3.64
CA GLY A 356 11.01 -14.37 -3.74
C GLY A 356 10.70 -14.96 -5.10
N ILE A 357 9.56 -15.62 -5.15
CA ILE A 357 9.01 -16.23 -6.35
C ILE A 357 7.54 -15.88 -6.49
N GLN A 358 7.10 -15.75 -7.73
CA GLN A 358 5.68 -15.74 -8.11
C GLN A 358 5.34 -17.11 -8.68
N MET A 359 4.25 -17.70 -8.20
CA MET A 359 3.71 -18.94 -8.75
C MET A 359 2.20 -18.82 -8.97
N LYS A 360 1.68 -19.69 -9.84
CA LYS A 360 0.24 -19.80 -10.09
C LYS A 360 -0.48 -20.27 -8.82
N LEU A 361 -1.61 -19.63 -8.51
CA LEU A 361 -2.45 -20.00 -7.38
C LEU A 361 -2.95 -21.45 -7.50
N GLU A 362 -3.40 -21.85 -8.69
CA GLU A 362 -3.87 -23.22 -8.96
C GLU A 362 -2.78 -24.27 -8.70
N PHE A 363 -1.54 -23.97 -9.10
CA PHE A 363 -0.40 -24.86 -8.85
C PHE A 363 -0.16 -25.04 -7.35
N PHE A 364 -0.18 -23.95 -6.60
CA PHE A 364 -0.01 -23.97 -5.14
C PHE A 364 -1.16 -24.73 -4.45
N GLN A 365 -2.42 -24.45 -4.82
CA GLN A 365 -3.61 -25.14 -4.31
C GLN A 365 -3.52 -26.64 -4.56
N ARG A 366 -3.16 -27.07 -5.79
CA ARG A 366 -3.00 -28.49 -6.13
C ARG A 366 -1.94 -29.17 -5.28
N LYS A 367 -0.80 -28.51 -5.02
CA LYS A 367 0.24 -29.06 -4.14
C LYS A 367 -0.24 -29.18 -2.70
N PHE A 368 -0.95 -28.17 -2.18
CA PHE A 368 -1.55 -28.21 -0.85
C PHE A 368 -2.53 -29.38 -0.72
N TRP A 369 -3.49 -29.52 -1.63
CA TRP A 369 -4.47 -30.62 -1.59
C TRP A 369 -3.80 -31.99 -1.69
N THR A 370 -2.81 -32.12 -2.58
CA THR A 370 -2.02 -33.36 -2.68
C THR A 370 -1.31 -33.70 -1.37
N ALA A 371 -0.73 -32.71 -0.68
CA ALA A 371 -0.08 -32.90 0.61
C ALA A 371 -1.08 -33.21 1.73
N SER A 372 -2.24 -32.55 1.76
CA SER A 372 -3.29 -32.77 2.77
C SER A 372 -3.89 -34.17 2.71
N ARG A 373 -3.82 -34.83 1.54
CA ARG A 373 -4.27 -36.21 1.32
C ARG A 373 -3.24 -37.28 1.73
N GLN A 374 -1.98 -36.89 1.94
CA GLN A 374 -0.92 -37.84 2.26
C GLN A 374 -0.97 -38.22 3.75
N CYS A 375 -1.39 -39.46 4.04
CA CYS A 375 -1.43 -40.01 5.39
C CYS A 375 -0.06 -40.57 5.81
N ALA A 376 0.42 -40.24 7.02
CA ALA A 376 1.68 -40.74 7.56
C ALA A 376 1.62 -42.17 8.15
N THR A 377 0.43 -42.79 8.21
CA THR A 377 0.25 -44.12 8.82
C THR A 377 0.63 -45.26 7.85
N LEU A 378 1.34 -46.27 8.36
CA LEU A 378 1.77 -47.48 7.63
C LEU A 378 0.64 -48.26 6.93
N ASP A 379 -0.62 -48.11 7.38
CA ASP A 379 -1.81 -48.77 6.81
C ASP A 379 -2.56 -47.93 5.75
N GLY A 380 -2.09 -46.71 5.44
CA GLY A 380 -2.66 -45.86 4.38
C GLY A 380 -4.09 -45.35 4.59
N LYS A 381 -4.69 -45.57 5.77
CA LYS A 381 -6.02 -45.02 6.13
C LYS A 381 -5.88 -43.85 7.10
N CYS A 382 -6.17 -42.65 6.63
CA CYS A 382 -6.45 -41.50 7.51
C CYS A 382 -7.80 -41.68 8.20
N SER A 383 -7.88 -41.29 9.47
CA SER A 383 -9.16 -41.18 10.20
C SER A 383 -9.95 -39.92 9.85
N ILE A 384 -9.27 -38.89 9.35
CA ILE A 384 -9.81 -37.58 8.98
C ILE A 384 -9.07 -37.14 7.72
N SER A 385 -9.77 -36.90 6.62
CA SER A 385 -9.20 -36.39 5.36
C SER A 385 -9.94 -35.14 4.91
N CYS A 386 -9.23 -34.17 4.34
CA CYS A 386 -9.85 -32.98 3.75
C CYS A 386 -10.71 -33.26 2.50
N ASP A 387 -10.82 -34.53 2.08
CA ASP A 387 -11.78 -34.98 1.06
C ASP A 387 -13.13 -35.40 1.66
N ASP A 388 -13.25 -35.48 2.99
CA ASP A 388 -14.50 -35.83 3.67
C ASP A 388 -15.42 -34.60 3.71
N ASP A 389 -16.66 -34.72 3.19
CA ASP A 389 -17.67 -33.64 3.19
C ASP A 389 -18.04 -33.12 4.61
N ASP A 390 -17.68 -33.90 5.62
CA ASP A 390 -17.90 -33.64 7.03
C ASP A 390 -16.96 -32.56 7.61
N ILE A 391 -15.86 -32.23 6.93
CA ILE A 391 -14.87 -31.25 7.41
C ILE A 391 -14.50 -30.23 6.34
N ASN A 392 -14.24 -29.01 6.75
CA ASN A 392 -13.72 -27.95 5.89
C ASN A 392 -12.26 -27.68 6.24
N CYS A 393 -11.38 -27.74 5.24
CA CYS A 393 -9.97 -27.43 5.37
C CYS A 393 -9.63 -26.08 4.73
N TYR A 394 -8.92 -25.24 5.49
CA TYR A 394 -8.47 -23.93 5.04
C TYR A 394 -6.97 -23.78 5.27
N LEU A 395 -6.33 -23.01 4.39
CA LEU A 395 -4.98 -22.51 4.59
C LEU A 395 -5.05 -21.00 4.73
N ILE A 396 -4.66 -20.47 5.88
CA ILE A 396 -4.74 -19.04 6.19
C ILE A 396 -3.35 -18.44 6.46
N ASP A 397 -3.18 -17.14 6.24
CA ASP A 397 -2.00 -16.41 6.69
C ASP A 397 -2.07 -16.01 8.17
N ASN A 398 -0.95 -15.51 8.68
CA ASN A 398 -0.80 -14.97 10.02
C ASN A 398 -1.69 -13.74 10.32
N ASN A 399 -2.37 -13.19 9.32
CA ASN A 399 -3.34 -12.10 9.47
C ASN A 399 -4.80 -12.60 9.33
N GLY A 400 -5.00 -13.90 9.09
CA GLY A 400 -6.31 -14.53 8.97
C GLY A 400 -6.94 -14.43 7.58
N PHE A 401 -6.19 -14.14 6.52
CA PHE A 401 -6.69 -14.23 5.14
C PHE A 401 -6.58 -15.65 4.61
N ILE A 402 -7.61 -16.10 3.89
CA ILE A 402 -7.64 -17.43 3.30
C ILE A 402 -6.83 -17.44 2.00
N LEU A 403 -5.87 -18.36 1.88
CA LEU A 403 -5.08 -18.60 0.66
C LEU A 403 -5.61 -19.79 -0.13
N VAL A 404 -6.05 -20.83 0.56
CA VAL A 404 -6.64 -22.03 -0.04
C VAL A 404 -7.88 -22.41 0.74
N ALA A 405 -8.95 -22.64 0.01
CA ALA A 405 -10.21 -23.20 0.49
C ALA A 405 -10.77 -24.12 -0.60
N GLU A 406 -11.71 -24.99 -0.23
CA GLU A 406 -12.42 -25.84 -1.18
C GLU A 406 -13.22 -25.00 -2.18
N ASP A 407 -13.93 -23.98 -1.69
CA ASP A 407 -14.53 -22.96 -2.54
C ASP A 407 -13.50 -21.89 -2.90
N SER A 408 -13.15 -21.85 -4.18
CA SER A 408 -12.24 -20.84 -4.73
C SER A 408 -12.71 -19.39 -4.52
N SER A 409 -14.03 -19.15 -4.36
CA SER A 409 -14.59 -17.82 -4.14
C SER A 409 -14.17 -17.20 -2.79
N MET A 410 -13.80 -18.05 -1.82
CA MET A 410 -13.34 -17.66 -0.49
C MET A 410 -11.86 -17.26 -0.45
N THR A 411 -11.12 -17.47 -1.55
CA THR A 411 -9.69 -17.12 -1.61
C THR A 411 -9.52 -15.60 -1.51
N GLY A 412 -8.67 -15.14 -0.60
CA GLY A 412 -8.44 -13.73 -0.32
C GLY A 412 -9.47 -13.09 0.62
N VAL A 413 -10.51 -13.83 1.03
CA VAL A 413 -11.47 -13.36 2.04
C VAL A 413 -10.88 -13.55 3.43
N PHE A 414 -11.26 -12.67 4.36
CA PHE A 414 -10.89 -12.81 5.77
C PHE A 414 -11.62 -13.99 6.40
N PHE A 415 -10.90 -14.85 7.10
CA PHE A 415 -11.40 -16.09 7.68
C PHE A 415 -12.56 -15.86 8.66
N GLY A 416 -12.59 -14.73 9.39
CA GLY A 416 -13.70 -14.40 10.28
C GLY A 416 -15.04 -14.14 9.57
N VAL A 417 -15.03 -13.85 8.27
CA VAL A 417 -16.26 -13.72 7.47
C VAL A 417 -16.80 -15.11 7.10
N ALA A 418 -15.91 -16.05 6.79
CA ALA A 418 -16.26 -17.43 6.47
C ALA A 418 -16.67 -18.23 7.72
N GLU A 419 -15.86 -18.14 8.78
CA GLU A 419 -15.97 -18.94 10.01
C GLU A 419 -15.90 -18.04 11.26
N GLY A 420 -16.93 -17.21 11.46
CA GLY A 420 -17.02 -16.24 12.56
C GLY A 420 -16.97 -16.87 13.96
N ALA A 421 -17.61 -18.04 14.14
CA ALA A 421 -17.60 -18.77 15.41
C ALA A 421 -16.17 -19.20 15.81
N VAL A 422 -15.43 -19.78 14.85
CA VAL A 422 -14.06 -20.24 15.07
C VAL A 422 -13.13 -19.07 15.34
N MET A 423 -13.22 -18.01 14.53
CA MET A 423 -12.40 -16.80 14.74
C MET A 423 -12.68 -16.13 16.10
N SER A 424 -13.95 -16.07 16.53
CA SER A 424 -14.32 -15.58 17.87
C SER A 424 -13.66 -16.39 18.98
N LYS A 425 -13.67 -17.72 18.85
CA LYS A 425 -13.00 -18.61 19.81
C LYS A 425 -11.49 -18.40 19.80
N LEU A 426 -10.85 -18.30 18.63
CA LEU A 426 -9.42 -18.04 18.50
C LEU A 426 -8.99 -16.72 19.15
N LEU A 427 -9.85 -15.68 19.07
CA LEU A 427 -9.64 -14.41 19.78
C LEU A 427 -9.75 -14.59 21.31
N SER A 428 -10.74 -15.34 21.78
CA SER A 428 -10.90 -15.61 23.22
C SER A 428 -9.75 -16.43 23.82
N MET A 429 -9.13 -17.29 23.01
CA MET A 429 -7.99 -18.12 23.41
C MET A 429 -6.65 -17.38 23.32
N GLY A 430 -6.62 -16.20 22.69
CA GLY A 430 -5.40 -15.41 22.50
C GLY A 430 -4.50 -15.88 21.36
N SER A 431 -4.90 -16.90 20.58
CA SER A 431 -4.16 -17.36 19.40
C SER A 431 -4.15 -16.30 18.29
N PHE A 432 -5.23 -15.50 18.20
CA PHE A 432 -5.30 -14.29 17.39
C PHE A 432 -5.57 -13.08 18.28
N LYS A 433 -4.99 -11.94 17.90
CA LYS A 433 -5.19 -10.66 18.56
C LYS A 433 -5.87 -9.68 17.61
N ARG A 434 -6.91 -9.01 18.11
CA ARG A 434 -7.54 -7.86 17.45
C ARG A 434 -6.69 -6.61 17.69
N VAL A 435 -6.34 -5.91 16.62
CA VAL A 435 -5.63 -4.64 16.61
C VAL A 435 -6.53 -3.60 15.95
N THR A 436 -6.85 -2.53 16.66
CA THR A 436 -7.60 -1.40 16.11
C THR A 436 -6.63 -0.45 15.42
N LEU A 437 -6.90 -0.12 14.17
CA LEU A 437 -6.15 0.86 13.39
C LEU A 437 -7.05 2.06 13.09
N TYR A 438 -6.42 3.22 12.96
CA TYR A 438 -7.08 4.48 12.68
C TYR A 438 -6.60 5.04 11.33
N ASP A 439 -7.54 5.56 10.54
CA ASP A 439 -7.26 6.31 9.32
C ASP A 439 -8.04 7.64 9.35
N TYR A 440 -7.32 8.70 9.75
CA TYR A 440 -7.81 10.09 9.81
C TYR A 440 -7.76 10.81 8.44
N GLN A 441 -7.30 10.12 7.40
CA GLN A 441 -7.25 10.64 6.04
C GLN A 441 -8.18 9.83 5.11
N ALA A 442 -9.14 9.10 5.68
CA ALA A 442 -10.08 8.28 4.91
C ALA A 442 -11.10 9.15 4.16
N ILE A 443 -11.86 8.50 3.27
CA ILE A 443 -12.86 9.17 2.44
C ILE A 443 -14.15 8.38 2.54
N CYS A 444 -15.16 9.02 3.11
CA CYS A 444 -16.48 8.43 3.27
C CYS A 444 -17.40 8.89 2.16
N ARG A 445 -18.37 8.03 1.83
CA ARG A 445 -19.46 8.33 0.91
C ARG A 445 -20.63 8.83 1.73
N ILE A 446 -20.93 10.11 1.58
CA ILE A 446 -22.17 10.67 2.11
C ILE A 446 -23.21 10.72 0.99
N TYR A 447 -24.45 10.40 1.34
CA TYR A 447 -25.58 10.67 0.50
C TYR A 447 -25.92 12.15 0.68
N ALA A 448 -25.78 12.93 -0.39
CA ALA A 448 -26.21 14.32 -0.33
C ALA A 448 -27.74 14.33 -0.19
N GLU A 449 -28.23 14.64 1.00
CA GLU A 449 -29.62 15.06 1.16
C GLU A 449 -29.80 16.32 0.33
N SER A 450 -30.52 16.23 -0.78
CA SER A 450 -30.89 17.39 -1.56
C SER A 450 -31.86 18.23 -0.74
N SER A 451 -31.37 19.22 0.01
CA SER A 451 -32.20 20.33 0.44
C SER A 451 -32.64 21.08 -0.82
N ASP A 452 -33.87 20.85 -1.26
CA ASP A 452 -34.48 21.50 -2.42
C ASP A 452 -34.48 23.02 -2.23
N SER A 453 -33.47 23.70 -2.77
CA SER A 453 -33.47 25.15 -2.93
C SER A 453 -32.99 25.51 -4.33
N SER A 454 -33.76 25.10 -5.35
CA SER A 454 -33.60 25.65 -6.69
C SER A 454 -34.94 26.11 -7.25
N ASN A 455 -35.11 27.44 -7.33
CA ASN A 455 -36.13 28.09 -8.13
C ASN A 455 -35.99 27.64 -9.58
N ARG A 456 -36.97 26.90 -10.12
CA ARG A 456 -37.01 26.54 -11.53
C ARG A 456 -37.25 27.79 -12.38
N LEU A 457 -36.25 28.17 -13.17
CA LEU A 457 -36.45 29.03 -14.33
C LEU A 457 -37.44 28.33 -15.28
N PHE A 458 -38.57 28.97 -15.55
CA PHE A 458 -39.60 28.44 -16.44
C PHE A 458 -39.04 28.30 -17.86
N ASP A 459 -39.01 27.06 -18.33
CA ASP A 459 -38.61 26.65 -19.67
C ASP A 459 -39.61 27.22 -20.71
N PRO A 460 -39.16 27.92 -21.79
CA PRO A 460 -40.04 28.49 -22.82
C PRO A 460 -41.00 27.48 -23.48
N TYR A 461 -40.69 26.19 -23.43
CA TYR A 461 -41.60 25.14 -23.92
C TYR A 461 -42.89 25.04 -23.10
N PHE A 462 -42.86 25.31 -21.78
CA PHE A 462 -44.07 25.27 -20.95
C PHE A 462 -45.05 26.40 -21.27
N ALA A 463 -44.55 27.59 -21.63
CA ALA A 463 -45.37 28.71 -22.07
C ALA A 463 -46.06 28.42 -23.41
N PHE A 464 -45.36 27.75 -24.33
CA PHE A 464 -45.90 27.29 -25.61
C PHE A 464 -46.98 26.22 -25.42
N PHE A 465 -46.72 25.20 -24.60
CA PHE A 465 -47.74 24.18 -24.31
C PHE A 465 -48.94 24.73 -23.53
N ALA A 466 -48.75 25.71 -22.65
CA ALA A 466 -49.85 26.36 -21.95
C ALA A 466 -50.75 27.18 -22.90
N THR A 467 -50.16 27.86 -23.88
CA THR A 467 -50.92 28.61 -24.90
C THR A 467 -51.64 27.69 -25.88
N VAL A 468 -50.99 26.61 -26.33
CA VAL A 468 -51.63 25.56 -27.15
C VAL A 468 -52.76 24.89 -26.38
N LYS A 469 -52.55 24.58 -25.08
CA LYS A 469 -53.59 24.02 -24.21
C LYS A 469 -54.75 24.97 -24.06
N TRP A 470 -54.51 26.26 -23.80
CA TRP A 470 -55.57 27.27 -23.72
C TRP A 470 -56.39 27.36 -25.02
N LEU A 471 -55.72 27.38 -26.17
CA LEU A 471 -56.36 27.45 -27.48
C LEU A 471 -57.18 26.19 -27.80
N LEU A 472 -56.70 25.01 -27.40
CA LEU A 472 -57.44 23.76 -27.44
C LEU A 472 -58.63 23.74 -26.47
N THR A 473 -58.52 24.40 -25.31
CA THR A 473 -59.59 24.46 -24.32
C THR A 473 -60.75 25.31 -24.84
N GLU A 474 -60.47 26.46 -25.45
CA GLU A 474 -61.47 27.31 -26.09
C GLU A 474 -62.11 26.61 -27.32
N LEU A 475 -61.33 25.86 -28.10
CA LEU A 475 -61.84 25.06 -29.21
C LEU A 475 -62.73 23.90 -28.72
N VAL A 476 -62.39 23.28 -27.59
CA VAL A 476 -63.21 22.25 -26.94
C VAL A 476 -64.50 22.86 -26.37
N ILE A 477 -64.46 24.04 -25.75
CA ILE A 477 -65.66 24.75 -25.26
C ILE A 477 -66.58 25.14 -26.42
N PHE A 478 -66.02 25.63 -27.54
CA PHE A 478 -66.75 25.91 -28.78
C PHE A 478 -67.41 24.66 -29.39
N LEU A 479 -66.74 23.51 -29.29
CA LEU A 479 -67.29 22.21 -29.73
C LEU A 479 -68.27 21.61 -28.70
N MET A 480 -68.20 22.01 -27.43
CA MET A 480 -69.07 21.55 -26.33
C MET A 480 -70.44 22.24 -26.32
N GLU A 481 -70.62 23.36 -27.03
CA GLU A 481 -71.94 23.94 -27.36
C GLU A 481 -72.70 23.14 -28.44
N PHE A 482 -72.07 22.17 -29.10
CA PHE A 482 -72.69 21.23 -30.06
C PHE A 482 -72.59 19.77 -29.57
N SER A 483 -73.44 19.42 -28.60
CA SER A 483 -73.90 18.06 -28.20
C SER A 483 -72.92 16.85 -28.19
N LEU A 484 -73.00 16.11 -27.08
CA LEU A 484 -72.64 14.68 -26.86
C LEU A 484 -71.31 14.37 -26.16
N TYR A 485 -71.42 14.27 -24.84
CA TYR A 485 -70.89 13.22 -23.93
C TYR A 485 -69.43 12.72 -24.04
N SER A 486 -68.69 13.00 -22.96
CA SER A 486 -67.83 12.12 -22.14
C SER A 486 -66.79 11.21 -22.80
N TRP A 487 -65.52 11.58 -22.60
CA TRP A 487 -64.46 10.81 -21.92
C TRP A 487 -63.26 11.79 -21.84
N TRP A 488 -62.44 11.91 -20.81
CA TRP A 488 -61.29 11.07 -20.47
C TRP A 488 -60.59 11.75 -19.27
N HIS A 489 -60.33 11.04 -18.17
CA HIS A 489 -59.21 11.36 -17.28
C HIS A 489 -58.65 10.06 -16.71
N LEU A 490 -57.42 9.75 -17.12
CA LEU A 490 -56.56 8.73 -16.53
C LEU A 490 -55.36 9.50 -15.97
N ASP A 491 -55.19 9.51 -14.65
CA ASP A 491 -53.98 10.06 -14.02
C ASP A 491 -52.88 9.00 -14.05
N VAL A 492 -51.77 9.32 -14.72
CA VAL A 492 -50.52 8.56 -14.65
C VAL A 492 -49.53 9.38 -13.84
N THR A 493 -49.33 9.01 -12.58
CA THR A 493 -48.20 9.47 -11.78
C THR A 493 -47.00 8.55 -12.08
N ALA A 494 -46.02 9.08 -12.80
CA ALA A 494 -44.71 8.44 -12.93
C ALA A 494 -43.83 8.85 -11.75
N GLN A 495 -43.43 7.88 -10.92
CA GLN A 495 -42.47 8.08 -9.84
C GLN A 495 -41.06 7.85 -10.41
N ALA A 496 -40.32 8.94 -10.65
CA ALA A 496 -38.92 8.87 -11.03
C ALA A 496 -38.06 8.62 -9.79
N GLN A 497 -37.45 7.45 -9.70
CA GLN A 497 -36.43 7.13 -8.72
C GLN A 497 -35.15 7.89 -9.08
N ARG A 498 -34.86 8.98 -8.34
CA ARG A 498 -33.62 9.74 -8.49
C ARG A 498 -32.54 9.05 -7.68
N ASP A 499 -31.54 8.53 -8.39
CA ASP A 499 -30.29 8.07 -7.81
C ASP A 499 -29.58 9.28 -7.19
N GLY A 500 -29.50 9.32 -5.86
CA GLY A 500 -28.86 10.40 -5.12
C GLY A 500 -27.38 10.46 -5.48
N ARG A 501 -26.86 11.62 -5.86
CA ARG A 501 -25.42 11.77 -6.11
C ARG A 501 -24.66 11.48 -4.82
N THR A 502 -23.89 10.41 -4.81
CA THR A 502 -22.95 10.09 -3.72
C THR A 502 -21.80 11.10 -3.76
N MET A 503 -21.58 11.80 -2.65
CA MET A 503 -20.48 12.74 -2.49
C MET A 503 -19.38 12.11 -1.64
N LEU A 504 -18.13 12.30 -2.06
CA LEU A 504 -16.95 11.84 -1.33
C LEU A 504 -16.43 12.97 -0.45
N VAL A 505 -16.36 12.74 0.86
CA VAL A 505 -15.90 13.72 1.85
C VAL A 505 -14.84 13.06 2.74
N PRO A 506 -13.78 13.78 3.14
CA PRO A 506 -12.85 13.26 4.13
C PRO A 506 -13.56 12.94 5.45
N CYS A 507 -13.19 11.84 6.06
CA CYS A 507 -13.73 11.37 7.32
C CYS A 507 -12.65 10.60 8.07
N ASP A 508 -12.90 10.38 9.35
CA ASP A 508 -12.05 9.56 10.19
C ASP A 508 -12.66 8.17 10.30
N THR A 509 -11.85 7.14 10.11
CA THR A 509 -12.31 5.76 10.21
C THR A 509 -11.44 4.96 11.16
N GLU A 510 -12.07 4.05 11.89
CA GLU A 510 -11.38 2.98 12.61
C GLU A 510 -11.72 1.64 11.96
N TYR A 511 -10.75 0.73 11.92
CA TYR A 511 -10.99 -0.62 11.43
C TYR A 511 -10.20 -1.65 12.25
N PRO A 512 -10.79 -2.83 12.49
CA PRO A 512 -10.10 -3.92 13.15
C PRO A 512 -9.25 -4.69 12.15
N ALA A 513 -8.01 -4.95 12.54
CA ALA A 513 -7.12 -5.88 11.88
C ALA A 513 -6.70 -6.99 12.84
N PHE A 514 -6.25 -8.12 12.28
CA PHE A 514 -5.97 -9.32 13.06
C PHE A 514 -4.55 -9.81 12.82
N ILE A 515 -3.94 -10.31 13.89
CA ILE A 515 -2.59 -10.89 13.85
C ILE A 515 -2.52 -12.10 14.76
N SER A 516 -1.91 -13.18 14.27
CA SER A 516 -1.66 -14.40 15.04
C SER A 516 -0.55 -14.17 16.07
N GLU A 517 -0.69 -14.73 17.26
CA GLU A 517 0.36 -14.73 18.28
C GLU A 517 1.44 -15.77 17.94
N ARG A 518 2.72 -15.37 17.93
CA ARG A 518 3.83 -16.21 17.44
C ARG A 518 4.17 -17.37 18.40
N THR A 519 3.75 -17.27 19.66
CA THR A 519 4.06 -18.28 20.69
C THR A 519 3.15 -19.51 20.62
N ILE A 520 1.95 -19.38 20.05
CA ILE A 520 0.94 -20.43 20.01
C ILE A 520 0.95 -21.07 18.63
N LYS A 521 1.54 -22.26 18.53
CA LYS A 521 1.70 -22.97 17.25
C LYS A 521 0.54 -23.89 16.91
N GLU A 522 -0.17 -24.37 17.91
CA GLU A 522 -1.30 -25.29 17.76
C GLU A 522 -2.39 -24.89 18.73
N THR A 523 -3.63 -24.94 18.26
CA THR A 523 -4.80 -24.70 19.10
C THR A 523 -5.92 -25.63 18.65
N THR A 524 -6.54 -26.31 19.61
CA THR A 524 -7.72 -27.12 19.39
C THR A 524 -8.84 -26.59 20.27
N GLY A 525 -10.06 -26.60 19.76
CA GLY A 525 -11.19 -26.03 20.47
C GLY A 525 -12.51 -26.62 20.04
N ASN A 526 -13.41 -26.69 21.00
CA ASN A 526 -14.80 -27.05 20.78
C ASN A 526 -15.67 -25.82 21.09
N ILE A 527 -16.66 -25.59 20.25
CA ILE A 527 -17.60 -24.47 20.32
C ILE A 527 -18.97 -25.09 20.53
N ASP A 528 -19.61 -24.74 21.64
CA ASP A 528 -20.98 -25.16 21.93
C ASP A 528 -21.95 -24.23 21.20
N CYS A 529 -22.69 -24.77 20.25
CA CYS A 529 -23.60 -24.06 19.37
C CYS A 529 -25.01 -24.59 19.61
N GLU A 530 -25.56 -24.32 20.81
CA GLU A 530 -26.88 -24.71 21.36
C GLU A 530 -27.35 -26.16 21.10
N ASP A 531 -27.50 -26.53 19.83
CA ASP A 531 -27.90 -27.83 19.31
C ASP A 531 -26.74 -28.78 18.97
N CYS A 532 -25.51 -28.28 18.79
CA CYS A 532 -24.36 -29.09 18.38
C CYS A 532 -23.01 -28.52 18.83
N ILE A 533 -21.97 -29.38 18.85
CA ILE A 533 -20.61 -28.99 19.19
C ILE A 533 -19.79 -28.92 17.90
N LYS A 534 -19.29 -27.72 17.57
CA LYS A 534 -18.39 -27.51 16.43
C LYS A 534 -16.94 -27.56 16.91
N SER A 535 -16.17 -28.51 16.38
CA SER A 535 -14.76 -28.69 16.75
C SER A 535 -13.84 -28.10 15.67
N PHE A 536 -12.69 -27.57 16.06
CA PHE A 536 -11.68 -27.08 15.13
C PHE A 536 -10.25 -27.35 15.63
N VAL A 537 -9.34 -27.42 14.68
CA VAL A 537 -7.89 -27.52 14.90
C VAL A 537 -7.20 -26.50 14.02
N ILE A 538 -6.30 -25.71 14.59
CA ILE A 538 -5.40 -24.83 13.85
C ILE A 538 -3.96 -25.20 14.18
N GLN A 539 -3.12 -25.33 13.15
CA GLN A 539 -1.72 -25.67 13.28
C GLN A 539 -0.87 -24.80 12.36
N GLN A 540 0.19 -24.20 12.91
CA GLN A 540 1.16 -23.43 12.15
C GLN A 540 2.01 -24.37 11.29
N ILE A 541 2.17 -24.03 10.01
CA ILE A 541 3.09 -24.73 9.12
C ILE A 541 4.52 -24.27 9.41
N PRO A 542 5.44 -25.20 9.75
CA PRO A 542 6.83 -24.86 10.06
C PRO A 542 7.49 -24.03 8.95
N SER A 543 8.37 -23.11 9.35
CA SER A 543 9.13 -22.23 8.45
C SER A 543 8.26 -21.39 7.50
N SER A 544 7.03 -21.07 7.88
CA SER A 544 6.15 -20.20 7.10
C SER A 544 5.26 -19.32 7.99
N ASN A 545 4.62 -18.33 7.36
CA ASN A 545 3.56 -17.53 7.99
C ASN A 545 2.16 -18.16 7.90
N LEU A 546 2.06 -19.42 7.47
CA LEU A 546 0.78 -20.08 7.18
C LEU A 546 0.30 -20.94 8.34
N PHE A 547 -1.02 -21.05 8.43
CA PHE A 547 -1.72 -21.95 9.34
C PHE A 547 -2.69 -22.82 8.57
N MET A 548 -2.68 -24.12 8.84
CA MET A 548 -3.71 -25.04 8.40
C MET A 548 -4.83 -25.05 9.44
N VAL A 549 -6.06 -24.85 8.99
CA VAL A 549 -7.25 -24.88 9.85
C VAL A 549 -8.18 -25.97 9.35
N VAL A 550 -8.61 -26.85 10.24
CA VAL A 550 -9.60 -27.90 9.98
C VAL A 550 -10.79 -27.64 10.88
N VAL A 551 -11.98 -27.58 10.29
CA VAL A 551 -13.20 -27.20 10.96
C VAL A 551 -14.28 -28.25 10.67
N ASP A 552 -15.00 -28.68 11.69
CA ASP A 552 -16.16 -29.56 11.52
C ASP A 552 -17.31 -28.84 10.80
N ASN A 553 -17.81 -29.42 9.70
CA ASN A 553 -18.87 -28.84 8.87
C ASN A 553 -20.28 -29.33 9.27
N LYS A 554 -20.42 -30.27 10.21
CA LYS A 554 -21.72 -30.84 10.60
C LYS A 554 -22.65 -29.87 11.32
N CYS A 555 -22.08 -28.80 11.89
CA CYS A 555 -22.76 -27.89 12.80
C CYS A 555 -22.63 -26.44 12.31
N HIS A 556 -23.77 -25.75 12.17
CA HIS A 556 -23.81 -24.33 11.79
C HIS A 556 -24.22 -23.46 12.98
N CYS A 557 -23.26 -22.71 13.51
CA CYS A 557 -23.45 -21.85 14.68
C CYS A 557 -23.98 -20.46 14.25
N LYS A 558 -25.31 -20.28 14.22
CA LYS A 558 -25.94 -19.03 13.76
C LYS A 558 -25.79 -17.86 14.73
N ASP A 559 -25.53 -18.12 16.00
CA ASP A 559 -25.40 -17.07 17.03
C ASP A 559 -24.13 -16.22 16.85
N PHE A 560 -23.14 -16.76 16.16
CA PHE A 560 -21.91 -16.05 15.84
C PHE A 560 -22.01 -15.42 14.45
N GLY A 561 -22.24 -14.12 14.40
CA GLY A 561 -22.18 -13.35 13.17
C GLY A 561 -20.77 -13.31 12.55
N PRO A 562 -20.65 -12.96 11.27
CA PRO A 562 -19.35 -12.79 10.62
C PRO A 562 -18.55 -11.68 11.30
N ILE A 563 -17.25 -11.92 11.50
CA ILE A 563 -16.31 -10.91 11.97
C ILE A 563 -15.73 -10.21 10.74
N THR A 564 -16.11 -8.96 10.53
CA THR A 564 -15.65 -8.15 9.40
C THR A 564 -14.44 -7.29 9.77
N MET A 565 -13.74 -6.82 8.75
CA MET A 565 -12.64 -5.85 8.83
C MET A 565 -13.04 -4.52 8.19
N ASP A 566 -14.33 -4.26 8.06
CA ASP A 566 -14.83 -3.08 7.37
C ASP A 566 -14.57 -1.82 8.22
N PRO A 567 -14.16 -0.71 7.58
CA PRO A 567 -13.95 0.54 8.28
C PRO A 567 -15.26 1.13 8.79
N ILE A 568 -15.20 1.63 10.01
CA ILE A 568 -16.30 2.26 10.74
C ILE A 568 -15.96 3.74 10.86
N GLU A 569 -16.87 4.61 10.43
CA GLU A 569 -16.71 6.06 10.58
C GLU A 569 -16.77 6.47 12.06
N ILE A 570 -15.78 7.26 12.49
CA ILE A 570 -15.72 7.79 13.85
C ILE A 570 -16.62 9.02 13.92
N MET A 571 -17.75 8.87 14.63
CA MET A 571 -18.67 9.97 14.87
C MET A 571 -18.30 10.70 16.16
N TYR A 572 -17.76 11.91 16.03
CA TYR A 572 -17.54 12.79 17.18
C TYR A 572 -18.88 13.33 17.67
N ILE A 573 -19.30 12.90 18.85
CA ILE A 573 -20.43 13.51 19.56
C ILE A 573 -19.91 14.83 20.15
N LEU A 574 -20.16 15.93 19.44
CA LEU A 574 -19.83 17.30 19.85
C LEU A 574 -20.86 17.88 20.81
#